data_AF-A0A7W7Q824-F1
#
_entry.id   AF-A0A7W7Q824-F1
#
_cell.length_a   1.000
_cell.length_b   1.000
_cell.length_c   1.000
_cell.angle_alpha   90.00
_cell.angle_beta   90.00
_cell.angle_gamma   90.00
#
_symmetry.space_group_name_H-M   'P 1'
#
loop_
_entity.id
_entity.type
_entity.pdbx_description
1 polymer ?
#
loop_
_entity_poly.entity_id
_entity_poly.type
_entity_poly.pdbx_seq_one_letter_code
_entity_poly.pdbx_strand_id
1 'polypeptide(L)'
;MSSNRRKTKTKPGRAVGTKPVTQRPPVAPEPEAPEAPLETREKPYRWAVGAVLVVCAVAVTLAVASGRFVPFIRQPFDLWERWAGGEQLADTRLWGWPLLGWGRLGKVFQFLAGLTIVLDLIGPEPLRAFGARLREVSWRQLADKAEKFVIAITALFLLSYYLLFFLFIFAGPFMAEVGMSIDLLFGTFGFIVALLSLFGVGFLLARGWRRESRHKEQGGVLWYAAKAPFFIVAAVPVGLWVAVSRGLLVPLVNGLSTIFDRAQPGHPLRWGAFVLFVIGFQFDLLAS
;
A
#
# COMPACT_ATOMS: atom_id res chain seq x y z
N MET A 1 -23.32 -40.85 -13.55
CA MET A 1 -23.71 -40.73 -12.13
C MET A 1 -22.75 -41.57 -11.29
N SER A 2 -21.72 -40.97 -10.69
CA SER A 2 -20.79 -41.68 -9.79
C SER A 2 -20.89 -41.07 -8.40
N SER A 3 -21.51 -41.83 -7.49
CA SER A 3 -21.84 -41.44 -6.12
C SER A 3 -20.61 -41.60 -5.23
N ASN A 4 -19.99 -40.49 -4.84
CA ASN A 4 -18.83 -40.49 -3.95
C ASN A 4 -19.28 -40.50 -2.47
N ARG A 5 -19.29 -41.70 -1.87
CA ARG A 5 -19.73 -41.97 -0.49
C ARG A 5 -18.64 -41.49 0.50
N ARG A 6 -18.82 -40.30 1.09
CA ARG A 6 -17.99 -39.81 2.21
C ARG A 6 -18.31 -40.62 3.48
N LYS A 7 -17.37 -41.46 3.92
CA LYS A 7 -17.39 -42.11 5.25
C LYS A 7 -17.07 -41.07 6.33
N THR A 8 -18.06 -40.70 7.13
CA THR A 8 -17.91 -39.93 8.37
C THR A 8 -17.26 -40.81 9.43
N LYS A 9 -16.05 -40.44 9.87
CA LYS A 9 -15.30 -41.11 10.94
C LYS A 9 -15.74 -40.51 12.28
N THR A 10 -16.65 -41.20 12.96
CA THR A 10 -17.08 -40.88 14.33
C THR A 10 -15.91 -41.08 15.30
N LYS A 11 -15.61 -40.05 16.10
CA LYS A 11 -14.56 -40.05 17.12
C LYS A 11 -15.06 -40.83 18.34
N PRO A 12 -14.36 -41.86 18.83
CA PRO A 12 -14.77 -42.60 20.03
C PRO A 12 -14.63 -41.73 21.28
N GLY A 13 -15.54 -41.95 22.22
CA GLY A 13 -15.71 -41.19 23.46
C GLY A 13 -14.46 -41.12 24.32
N ARG A 14 -14.20 -39.91 24.82
CA ARG A 14 -13.13 -39.62 25.78
C ARG A 14 -13.62 -40.01 27.17
N ALA A 15 -13.12 -41.14 27.68
CA ALA A 15 -13.37 -41.58 29.06
C ALA A 15 -12.89 -40.51 30.06
N VAL A 16 -13.78 -40.13 30.97
CA VAL A 16 -13.52 -39.23 32.10
C VAL A 16 -12.76 -40.03 33.15
N GLY A 17 -11.42 -39.98 33.09
CA GLY A 17 -10.56 -40.54 34.12
C GLY A 17 -10.54 -39.63 35.36
N THR A 18 -11.09 -40.12 36.46
CA THR A 18 -10.91 -39.56 37.81
C THR A 18 -9.43 -39.56 38.16
N LYS A 19 -8.85 -38.37 38.34
CA LYS A 19 -7.44 -38.22 38.72
C LYS A 19 -7.23 -38.69 40.17
N PRO A 20 -6.18 -39.47 40.45
CA PRO A 20 -5.82 -39.85 41.81
C PRO A 20 -5.35 -38.62 42.59
N VAL A 21 -5.88 -38.48 43.81
CA VAL A 21 -5.49 -37.46 44.79
C VAL A 21 -4.04 -37.71 45.18
N THR A 22 -3.14 -36.88 44.65
CA THR A 22 -1.71 -36.92 44.93
C THR A 22 -1.47 -36.28 46.30
N GLN A 23 -1.00 -37.06 47.27
CA GLN A 23 -0.56 -36.55 48.57
C GLN A 23 0.54 -35.51 48.36
N ARG A 24 0.36 -34.32 48.96
CA ARG A 24 1.36 -33.24 48.90
C ARG A 24 2.61 -33.65 49.69
N PRO A 25 3.81 -33.60 49.07
CA PRO A 25 5.06 -33.84 49.78
C PRO A 25 5.32 -32.73 50.83
N PRO A 26 6.12 -33.04 51.87
CA PRO A 26 6.45 -32.11 52.95
C PRO A 26 7.12 -30.85 52.40
N VAL A 27 6.68 -29.71 52.93
CA VAL A 27 7.12 -28.36 52.54
C VAL A 27 8.61 -28.21 52.82
N ALA A 28 9.40 -28.06 51.75
CA ALA A 28 10.82 -27.75 51.84
C ALA A 28 11.00 -26.37 52.51
N PRO A 29 12.08 -26.18 53.30
CA PRO A 29 12.38 -24.90 53.93
C PRO A 29 12.45 -23.80 52.86
N GLU A 30 11.79 -22.70 53.17
CA GLU A 30 11.59 -21.54 52.30
C GLU A 30 12.95 -20.99 51.85
N PRO A 31 13.28 -21.02 50.54
CA PRO A 31 14.54 -20.51 50.05
C PRO A 31 14.65 -19.01 50.38
N GLU A 32 15.78 -18.60 50.94
CA GLU A 32 16.08 -17.20 51.25
C GLU A 32 15.72 -16.31 50.06
N ALA A 33 14.91 -15.29 50.35
CA ALA A 33 14.35 -14.40 49.35
C ALA A 33 15.48 -13.84 48.47
N PRO A 34 15.43 -14.06 47.14
CA PRO A 34 16.47 -13.58 46.24
C PRO A 34 16.59 -12.07 46.39
N GLU A 35 17.81 -11.59 46.67
CA GLU A 35 18.11 -10.16 46.75
C GLU A 35 17.48 -9.45 45.55
N ALA A 36 16.59 -8.50 45.85
CA ALA A 36 15.79 -7.83 44.84
C ALA A 36 16.73 -7.24 43.78
N PRO A 37 16.58 -7.60 42.49
CA PRO A 37 17.46 -7.12 41.45
C PRO A 37 17.40 -5.59 41.47
N LEU A 38 18.55 -4.96 41.68
CA LEU A 38 18.73 -3.52 41.63
C LEU A 38 18.10 -3.02 40.34
N GLU A 39 16.90 -2.43 40.45
CA GLU A 39 16.19 -1.80 39.34
C GLU A 39 17.13 -0.75 38.77
N THR A 40 17.77 -1.09 37.66
CA THR A 40 18.50 -0.15 36.83
C THR A 40 17.47 0.82 36.31
N ARG A 41 17.31 1.94 37.02
CA ARG A 41 16.42 3.06 36.73
C ARG A 41 16.82 3.65 35.38
N GLU A 42 16.37 3.01 34.30
CA GLU A 42 16.69 3.41 32.95
C GLU A 42 16.18 4.83 32.73
N LYS A 43 17.11 5.69 32.31
CA LYS A 43 16.95 7.14 32.32
C LYS A 43 15.72 7.57 31.50
N PRO A 44 14.72 8.26 32.07
CA PRO A 44 13.50 8.72 31.37
C PRO A 44 13.78 9.68 30.19
N TYR A 45 15.03 10.10 30.03
CA TYR A 45 15.47 11.05 29.02
C TYR A 45 15.32 10.55 27.57
N ARG A 46 15.43 9.23 27.31
CA ARG A 46 15.36 8.70 25.93
C ARG A 46 13.96 8.80 25.32
N TRP A 47 12.92 8.64 26.14
CA TRP A 47 11.53 8.74 25.69
C TRP A 47 11.12 10.19 25.46
N ALA A 48 11.62 11.12 26.28
CA ALA A 48 11.38 12.56 26.11
C ALA A 48 11.99 13.09 24.80
N VAL A 49 13.23 12.71 24.48
CA VAL A 49 13.88 13.10 23.22
C VAL A 49 13.13 12.53 22.01
N GLY A 50 12.69 11.26 22.08
CA GLY A 50 11.87 10.64 21.02
C GLY A 50 10.54 11.36 20.81
N ALA A 51 9.84 11.72 21.89
CA ALA A 51 8.58 12.45 21.82
C ALA A 51 8.74 13.85 21.22
N VAL A 52 9.77 14.60 21.63
CA VAL A 52 10.06 15.94 21.08
C VAL A 52 10.37 15.87 19.58
N LEU A 53 11.19 14.90 19.16
CA LEU A 53 11.50 14.72 17.73
C LEU A 53 10.26 14.38 16.90
N VAL A 54 9.35 13.55 17.41
CA VAL A 54 8.08 13.24 16.74
C VAL A 54 7.21 14.49 16.64
N VAL A 55 7.07 15.27 17.71
CA VAL A 55 6.28 16.51 17.69
C VAL A 55 6.86 17.53 16.71
N CYS A 56 8.19 17.73 16.70
CA CYS A 56 8.86 18.61 15.74
C CYS A 56 8.69 18.11 14.30
N ALA A 57 8.84 16.81 14.06
CA ALA A 57 8.64 16.23 12.73
C ALA A 57 7.18 16.41 12.25
N VAL A 58 6.19 16.19 13.14
CA VAL A 58 4.77 16.41 12.83
C VAL A 58 4.50 17.88 12.56
N ALA A 59 5.03 18.80 13.38
CA ALA A 59 4.86 20.24 13.20
C ALA A 59 5.48 20.74 11.88
N VAL A 60 6.70 20.31 11.55
CA VAL A 60 7.35 20.60 10.27
C VAL A 60 6.57 19.99 9.11
N THR A 61 6.10 18.74 9.23
CA THR A 61 5.25 18.11 8.21
C THR A 61 3.96 18.90 8.00
N LEU A 62 3.31 19.35 9.07
CA LEU A 62 2.10 20.17 9.00
C LEU A 62 2.36 21.56 8.42
N ALA A 63 3.48 22.21 8.75
CA ALA A 63 3.85 23.52 8.22
C ALA A 63 4.22 23.47 6.72
N VAL A 64 4.98 22.45 6.31
CA VAL A 64 5.30 22.18 4.90
C VAL A 64 4.04 21.79 4.13
N ALA A 65 3.19 20.96 4.74
CA ALA A 65 1.88 20.64 4.18
C ALA A 65 1.05 21.91 4.03
N SER A 66 0.93 22.79 5.02
CA SER A 66 0.09 24.00 4.94
C SER A 66 0.53 24.96 3.82
N GLY A 67 1.84 25.16 3.63
CA GLY A 67 2.35 26.03 2.56
C GLY A 67 2.09 25.49 1.15
N ARG A 68 2.05 24.16 0.99
CA ARG A 68 1.73 23.48 -0.29
C ARG A 68 0.24 23.19 -0.45
N PHE A 69 -0.49 23.12 0.65
CA PHE A 69 -1.90 22.75 0.69
C PHE A 69 -2.81 23.88 0.25
N VAL A 70 -2.49 25.14 0.59
CA VAL A 70 -3.27 26.30 0.13
C VAL A 70 -3.29 26.40 -1.41
N PRO A 71 -2.13 26.37 -2.13
CA PRO A 71 -2.14 26.30 -3.59
C PRO A 71 -2.84 25.06 -4.13
N PHE A 72 -2.68 23.91 -3.46
CA PHE A 72 -3.32 22.65 -3.87
C PHE A 72 -4.85 22.78 -3.86
N ILE A 73 -5.43 23.38 -2.82
CA ILE A 73 -6.88 23.60 -2.73
C ILE A 73 -7.34 24.72 -3.67
N ARG A 74 -6.60 25.83 -3.77
CA ARG A 74 -7.04 26.99 -4.58
C ARG A 74 -7.01 26.76 -6.08
N GLN A 75 -5.99 26.07 -6.59
CA GLN A 75 -5.81 25.88 -8.04
C GLN A 75 -7.07 25.36 -8.76
N PRO A 76 -7.77 24.32 -8.27
CA PRO A 76 -9.04 23.90 -8.87
C PRO A 76 -10.08 25.02 -8.97
N PHE A 77 -10.24 25.85 -7.93
CA PHE A 77 -11.22 26.94 -7.93
C PHE A 77 -10.85 28.05 -8.91
N ASP A 78 -9.57 28.40 -8.99
CA ASP A 78 -9.09 29.40 -9.95
C ASP A 78 -9.35 28.93 -11.40
N LEU A 79 -9.19 27.63 -11.67
CA LEU A 79 -9.52 27.06 -12.99
C LEU A 79 -11.02 27.07 -13.26
N TRP A 80 -11.85 26.79 -12.25
CA TRP A 80 -13.30 26.90 -12.37
C TRP A 80 -13.75 28.32 -12.67
N GLU A 81 -13.15 29.33 -12.03
CA GLU A 81 -13.46 30.73 -12.27
C GLU A 81 -13.11 31.14 -13.71
N ARG A 82 -11.94 30.72 -14.20
CA ARG A 82 -11.50 30.97 -15.58
C ARG A 82 -12.38 30.26 -16.61
N TRP A 83 -12.70 28.99 -16.38
CA TRP A 83 -13.62 28.22 -17.22
C TRP A 83 -15.01 28.87 -17.26
N ALA A 84 -15.55 29.28 -16.11
CA ALA A 84 -16.83 29.97 -16.02
C ALA A 84 -16.82 31.35 -16.71
N GLY A 85 -15.65 32.00 -16.78
CA GLY A 85 -15.40 33.20 -17.58
C GLY A 85 -15.31 32.97 -19.09
N GLY A 86 -15.38 31.72 -19.57
CA GLY A 86 -15.29 31.36 -20.98
C GLY A 86 -13.86 31.24 -21.52
N GLU A 87 -12.84 31.22 -20.65
CA GLU A 87 -11.47 30.98 -21.09
C GLU A 87 -11.27 29.52 -21.53
N GLN A 88 -10.58 29.32 -22.66
CA GLN A 88 -10.14 27.98 -23.07
C GLN A 88 -8.94 27.54 -22.23
N LEU A 89 -9.07 26.38 -21.56
CA LEU A 89 -8.06 25.87 -20.62
C LEU A 89 -7.14 24.78 -21.20
N ALA A 90 -7.15 24.56 -22.53
CA ALA A 90 -6.46 23.43 -23.19
C ALA A 90 -4.99 23.25 -22.79
N ASP A 91 -4.24 24.35 -22.66
CA ASP A 91 -2.79 24.34 -22.34
C ASP A 91 -2.50 24.55 -20.84
N THR A 92 -3.54 24.63 -20.00
CA THR A 92 -3.37 24.88 -18.57
C THR A 92 -3.03 23.59 -17.82
N ARG A 93 -2.25 23.72 -16.73
CA ARG A 93 -1.85 22.61 -15.87
C ARG A 93 -2.54 22.73 -14.50
N LEU A 94 -3.14 21.64 -14.03
CA LEU A 94 -3.62 21.48 -12.67
C LEU A 94 -2.63 20.63 -11.88
N TRP A 95 -2.12 21.15 -10.76
CA TRP A 95 -1.09 20.49 -9.92
C TRP A 95 0.13 20.00 -10.72
N GLY A 96 0.52 20.78 -11.74
CA GLY A 96 1.67 20.48 -12.62
C GLY A 96 1.38 19.50 -13.76
N TRP A 97 0.19 18.91 -13.83
CA TRP A 97 -0.22 17.98 -14.88
C TRP A 97 -1.16 18.66 -15.89
N PRO A 98 -1.05 18.34 -17.19
CA PRO A 98 -1.93 18.93 -18.20
C PRO A 98 -3.40 18.58 -17.92
N LEU A 99 -4.31 19.54 -18.07
CA LEU A 99 -5.73 19.35 -17.83
C LEU A 99 -6.35 18.22 -18.66
N LEU A 100 -5.86 17.99 -19.88
CA LEU A 100 -6.25 16.84 -20.70
C LEU A 100 -6.00 15.49 -19.99
N GLY A 101 -4.89 15.38 -19.25
CA GLY A 101 -4.59 14.19 -18.44
C GLY A 101 -5.60 14.00 -17.30
N TRP A 102 -5.99 15.10 -16.65
CA TRP A 102 -7.04 15.09 -15.64
C TRP A 102 -8.41 14.73 -16.22
N GLY A 103 -8.77 15.25 -17.39
CA GLY A 103 -10.01 14.86 -18.08
C GLY A 103 -10.08 13.36 -18.36
N ARG A 104 -8.98 12.74 -18.79
CA ARG A 104 -8.89 11.28 -18.95
C ARG A 104 -9.06 10.52 -17.64
N LEU A 105 -8.44 10.99 -16.55
CA LEU A 105 -8.69 10.43 -15.21
C LEU A 105 -10.15 10.60 -14.79
N GLY A 106 -10.77 11.72 -15.16
CA GLY A 106 -12.18 11.98 -14.93
C GLY A 106 -13.08 10.93 -15.59
N LYS A 107 -12.81 10.57 -16.85
CA LYS A 107 -13.50 9.47 -17.54
C LYS A 107 -13.33 8.12 -16.82
N VAL A 108 -12.14 7.84 -16.29
CA VAL A 108 -11.91 6.61 -15.51
C VAL A 108 -12.77 6.60 -14.25
N PHE A 109 -12.88 7.73 -13.53
CA PHE A 109 -13.75 7.81 -12.35
C PHE A 109 -15.23 7.68 -12.70
N GLN A 110 -15.69 8.31 -13.80
CA GLN A 110 -17.06 8.12 -14.30
C GLN A 110 -17.33 6.67 -14.68
N PHE A 111 -16.38 5.99 -15.32
CA PHE A 111 -16.50 4.57 -15.65
C PHE A 111 -16.58 3.69 -14.40
N LEU A 112 -15.71 3.91 -13.41
CA LEU A 112 -15.74 3.19 -12.14
C LEU A 112 -17.03 3.45 -11.36
N ALA A 113 -17.56 4.67 -11.42
CA ALA A 113 -18.88 4.98 -10.87
C ALA A 113 -19.98 4.19 -11.58
N GLY A 114 -19.96 4.12 -12.92
CA GLY A 114 -20.89 3.31 -13.70
C GLY A 114 -20.81 1.81 -13.39
N LEU A 115 -19.62 1.30 -13.06
CA LEU A 115 -19.43 -0.11 -12.67
C LEU A 115 -20.23 -0.47 -11.40
N THR A 116 -20.57 0.50 -10.56
CA THR A 116 -21.42 0.23 -9.39
C THR A 116 -22.84 -0.18 -9.76
N ILE A 117 -23.34 0.19 -10.93
CA ILE A 117 -24.61 -0.33 -11.46
C ILE A 117 -24.50 -1.84 -11.69
N VAL A 118 -23.36 -2.31 -12.21
CA VAL A 118 -23.10 -3.74 -12.38
C VAL A 118 -23.04 -4.44 -11.01
N LEU A 119 -22.42 -3.81 -10.01
CA LEU A 119 -22.42 -4.34 -8.64
C LEU A 119 -23.83 -4.40 -8.04
N ASP A 120 -24.69 -3.41 -8.34
CA ASP A 120 -26.09 -3.41 -7.92
C ASP A 120 -26.88 -4.55 -8.59
N LEU A 121 -26.61 -4.86 -9.87
CA LEU A 121 -27.22 -5.97 -10.58
C LEU A 121 -26.81 -7.35 -10.04
N ILE A 122 -25.60 -7.48 -9.49
CA ILE A 122 -25.13 -8.72 -8.85
C ILE A 122 -25.93 -9.04 -7.59
N GLY A 123 -26.50 -8.03 -6.92
CA GLY A 123 -27.26 -8.18 -5.69
C GLY A 123 -26.40 -8.25 -4.42
N PRO A 124 -27.02 -8.15 -3.23
CA PRO A 124 -26.30 -8.03 -1.97
C PRO A 124 -25.68 -9.35 -1.49
N GLU A 125 -26.26 -10.52 -1.81
CA GLU A 125 -25.76 -11.81 -1.32
C GLU A 125 -24.36 -12.16 -1.86
N PRO A 126 -24.08 -12.08 -3.18
CA PRO A 126 -22.74 -12.36 -3.68
C PRO A 126 -21.69 -11.36 -3.16
N LEU A 127 -22.07 -10.09 -2.96
CA LEU A 127 -21.19 -9.06 -2.38
C LEU A 127 -20.83 -9.36 -0.93
N ARG A 128 -21.80 -9.79 -0.11
CA ARG A 128 -21.53 -10.25 1.27
C ARG A 128 -20.65 -11.48 1.30
N ALA A 129 -20.93 -12.47 0.44
CA ALA A 129 -20.11 -13.67 0.33
C ALA A 129 -18.67 -13.34 -0.09
N PHE A 130 -18.48 -12.38 -0.99
CA PHE A 130 -17.17 -11.86 -1.36
C PHE A 130 -16.49 -11.13 -0.18
N GLY A 131 -17.21 -10.28 0.54
CA GLY A 131 -16.71 -9.61 1.76
C GLY A 131 -16.28 -10.57 2.87
N ALA A 132 -17.02 -11.67 3.06
CA ALA A 132 -16.66 -12.73 3.99
C ALA A 132 -15.37 -13.46 3.55
N ARG A 133 -15.24 -13.80 2.26
CA ARG A 133 -14.01 -14.38 1.70
C ARG A 133 -12.81 -13.45 1.86
N LEU A 134 -12.99 -12.14 1.65
CA LEU A 134 -11.91 -11.16 1.84
C LEU A 134 -11.38 -11.12 3.28
N ARG A 135 -12.23 -11.39 4.29
CA ARG A 135 -11.81 -11.49 5.69
C ARG A 135 -11.05 -12.77 6.00
N GLU A 136 -11.44 -13.88 5.37
CA GLU A 136 -10.76 -15.17 5.55
C GLU A 136 -9.37 -15.21 4.90
N VAL A 137 -9.18 -14.45 3.82
CA VAL A 137 -7.87 -14.34 3.18
C VAL A 137 -6.94 -13.53 4.08
N SER A 138 -6.05 -14.23 4.78
CA SER A 138 -5.05 -13.58 5.62
C SER A 138 -4.28 -12.53 4.81
N TRP A 139 -4.04 -11.37 5.42
CA TRP A 139 -3.27 -10.29 4.78
C TRP A 139 -1.91 -10.77 4.25
N ARG A 140 -1.33 -11.80 4.89
CA ARG A 140 -0.10 -12.45 4.41
C ARG A 140 -0.29 -13.08 3.02
N GLN A 141 -1.37 -13.82 2.79
CA GLN A 141 -1.65 -14.42 1.49
C GLN A 141 -1.96 -13.37 0.40
N LEU A 142 -2.67 -12.29 0.75
CA LEU A 142 -2.90 -11.17 -0.18
C LEU A 142 -1.59 -10.46 -0.50
N ALA A 143 -0.77 -10.17 0.51
CA ALA A 143 0.55 -9.59 0.32
C ALA A 143 1.43 -10.49 -0.56
N ASP A 144 1.46 -11.81 -0.34
CA ASP A 144 2.25 -12.74 -1.15
C ASP A 144 1.78 -12.83 -2.62
N LYS A 145 0.47 -12.70 -2.88
CA LYS A 145 -0.09 -12.64 -4.24
C LYS A 145 0.19 -11.29 -4.90
N ALA A 146 -0.10 -10.20 -4.20
CA ALA A 146 0.19 -8.85 -4.65
C ALA A 146 1.70 -8.68 -4.90
N GLU A 147 2.54 -9.35 -4.12
CA GLU A 147 3.98 -9.35 -4.29
C GLU A 147 4.40 -9.91 -5.65
N LYS A 148 3.90 -11.08 -6.08
CA LYS A 148 4.21 -11.60 -7.43
C LYS A 148 3.80 -10.63 -8.52
N PHE A 149 2.65 -9.99 -8.34
CA PHE A 149 2.14 -9.00 -9.28
C PHE A 149 3.01 -7.74 -9.31
N VAL A 150 3.40 -7.21 -8.14
CA VAL A 150 4.33 -6.07 -8.01
C VAL A 150 5.68 -6.39 -8.65
N ILE A 151 6.19 -7.62 -8.46
CA ILE A 151 7.44 -8.07 -9.09
C ILE A 151 7.30 -8.08 -10.61
N ALA A 152 6.22 -8.65 -11.14
CA ALA A 152 5.97 -8.70 -12.58
C ALA A 152 5.84 -7.29 -13.18
N ILE A 153 5.08 -6.41 -12.52
CA ILE A 153 4.92 -5.01 -12.93
C ILE A 153 6.26 -4.28 -12.89
N THR A 154 7.03 -4.44 -11.81
CA THR A 154 8.35 -3.82 -11.68
C THR A 154 9.28 -4.29 -12.80
N ALA A 155 9.33 -5.59 -13.04
CA ALA A 155 10.16 -6.16 -14.10
C ALA A 155 9.77 -5.62 -15.47
N LEU A 156 8.46 -5.51 -15.74
CA LEU A 156 7.94 -4.91 -16.96
C LEU A 156 8.36 -3.44 -17.09
N PHE A 157 8.14 -2.61 -16.06
CA PHE A 157 8.55 -1.20 -16.08
C PHE A 157 10.05 -1.02 -16.25
N LEU A 158 10.84 -1.83 -15.56
CA LEU A 158 12.31 -1.79 -15.64
C LEU A 158 12.76 -2.17 -17.06
N LEU A 159 12.22 -3.25 -17.62
CA LEU A 159 12.50 -3.68 -18.99
C LEU A 159 12.09 -2.61 -20.01
N SER A 160 10.89 -2.04 -19.88
CA SER A 160 10.41 -0.96 -20.73
C SER A 160 11.30 0.28 -20.62
N TYR A 161 11.73 0.65 -19.41
CA TYR A 161 12.64 1.78 -19.19
C TYR A 161 14.00 1.57 -19.85
N TYR A 162 14.62 0.40 -19.64
CA TYR A 162 15.91 0.07 -20.27
C TYR A 162 15.80 -0.03 -21.79
N LEU A 163 14.71 -0.58 -22.32
CA LEU A 163 14.46 -0.63 -23.76
C LEU A 163 14.32 0.79 -24.33
N LEU A 164 13.54 1.65 -23.66
CA LEU A 164 13.38 3.04 -24.06
C LEU A 164 14.73 3.77 -24.04
N PHE A 165 15.49 3.63 -22.96
CA PHE A 165 16.84 4.21 -22.83
C PHE A 165 17.79 3.72 -23.93
N PHE A 166 17.78 2.42 -24.22
CA PHE A 166 18.56 1.82 -25.30
C PHE A 166 18.16 2.38 -26.67
N LEU A 167 16.85 2.48 -26.96
CA LEU A 167 16.35 3.06 -28.21
C LEU A 167 16.76 4.53 -28.37
N PHE A 168 16.77 5.31 -27.30
CA PHE A 168 17.23 6.70 -27.36
C PHE A 168 18.73 6.82 -27.65
N ILE A 169 19.56 5.91 -27.12
CA ILE A 169 21.01 5.92 -27.37
C ILE A 169 21.34 5.46 -28.79
N PHE A 170 20.76 4.33 -29.23
CA PHE A 170 21.16 3.66 -30.46
C PHE A 170 20.28 3.97 -31.67
N ALA A 171 19.05 4.42 -31.43
CA ALA A 171 18.05 4.73 -32.45
C ALA A 171 17.48 6.15 -32.29
N GLY A 172 18.28 7.08 -31.76
CA GLY A 172 17.88 8.48 -31.54
C GLY A 172 17.19 9.15 -32.74
N PRO A 173 17.72 9.06 -33.98
CA PRO A 173 17.05 9.63 -35.16
C PRO A 173 15.66 9.06 -35.40
N PHE A 174 15.50 7.73 -35.29
CA PHE A 174 14.19 7.07 -35.43
C PHE A 174 13.22 7.49 -34.31
N MET A 175 13.69 7.60 -33.06
CA MET A 175 12.85 8.07 -31.94
C MET A 175 12.37 9.51 -32.16
N ALA A 176 13.21 10.37 -32.73
CA ALA A 176 12.83 11.74 -33.09
C ALA A 176 11.79 11.77 -34.23
N GLU A 177 11.90 10.90 -35.24
CA GLU A 177 10.91 10.76 -36.32
C GLU A 177 9.53 10.32 -35.80
N VAL A 178 9.50 9.47 -34.77
CA VAL A 178 8.27 9.03 -34.08
C VAL A 178 7.74 10.11 -33.10
N GLY A 179 8.41 11.25 -33.00
CA GLY A 179 8.01 12.38 -32.14
C GLY A 179 8.30 12.16 -30.65
N MET A 180 9.15 11.19 -30.30
CA MET A 180 9.56 10.96 -28.92
C MET A 180 10.80 11.79 -28.59
N SER A 181 10.67 12.74 -27.65
CA SER A 181 11.80 13.55 -27.19
C SER A 181 12.51 12.91 -25.99
N ILE A 182 13.78 13.27 -25.81
CA ILE A 182 14.59 12.83 -24.66
C ILE A 182 14.00 13.33 -23.33
N ASP A 183 13.18 14.37 -23.36
CA ASP A 183 12.43 14.88 -22.19
C ASP A 183 11.40 13.87 -21.69
N LEU A 184 10.97 12.89 -22.51
CA LEU A 184 10.14 11.80 -22.01
C LEU A 184 10.88 10.94 -20.97
N LEU A 185 12.19 10.76 -21.19
CA LEU A 185 13.11 9.97 -20.34
C LEU A 185 13.54 10.73 -19.09
N PHE A 186 13.82 12.02 -19.21
CA PHE A 186 14.33 12.85 -18.10
C PHE A 186 13.26 13.76 -17.47
N GLY A 187 12.08 13.84 -18.07
CA GLY A 187 10.95 14.59 -17.55
C GLY A 187 10.15 13.80 -16.50
N THR A 188 8.96 14.31 -16.18
CA THR A 188 8.12 13.77 -15.10
C THR A 188 7.78 12.29 -15.31
N PHE A 189 7.51 11.88 -16.56
CA PHE A 189 7.17 10.50 -16.86
C PHE A 189 8.34 9.53 -16.59
N GLY A 190 9.51 9.78 -17.18
CA GLY A 190 10.69 8.98 -16.94
C GLY A 190 11.14 8.99 -15.48
N PHE A 191 10.99 10.11 -14.78
CA PHE A 191 11.20 10.17 -13.33
C PHE A 191 10.24 9.25 -12.55
N ILE A 192 8.95 9.25 -12.86
CA ILE A 192 7.97 8.34 -12.23
C ILE A 192 8.32 6.88 -12.50
N VAL A 193 8.65 6.54 -13.75
CA VAL A 193 9.04 5.17 -14.12
C VAL A 193 10.31 4.76 -13.38
N ALA A 194 11.34 5.60 -13.37
CA ALA A 194 12.58 5.33 -12.65
C ALA A 194 12.35 5.16 -11.15
N LEU A 195 11.47 5.99 -10.56
CA LEU A 195 11.10 5.90 -9.17
C LEU A 195 10.36 4.59 -8.87
N LEU A 196 9.35 4.21 -9.66
CA LEU A 196 8.62 2.94 -9.52
C LEU A 196 9.56 1.73 -9.67
N SER A 197 10.47 1.79 -10.63
CA SER A 197 11.53 0.80 -10.82
C SER A 197 12.44 0.69 -9.60
N LEU A 198 12.88 1.82 -9.03
CA LEU A 198 13.68 1.85 -7.80
C LEU A 198 12.93 1.24 -6.61
N PHE A 199 11.63 1.55 -6.46
CA PHE A 199 10.79 0.97 -5.42
C PHE A 199 10.71 -0.55 -5.55
N GLY A 200 10.45 -1.06 -6.74
CA GLY A 200 10.32 -2.48 -6.97
C GLY A 200 11.64 -3.24 -6.85
N VAL A 201 12.75 -2.67 -7.30
CA VAL A 201 14.10 -3.25 -7.12
C VAL A 201 14.48 -3.25 -5.63
N GLY A 202 14.26 -2.15 -4.91
CA GLY A 202 14.51 -2.07 -3.47
C GLY A 202 13.70 -3.11 -2.70
N PHE A 203 12.44 -3.32 -3.09
CA PHE A 203 11.58 -4.36 -2.55
C PHE A 203 12.14 -5.78 -2.82
N LEU A 204 12.56 -6.07 -4.05
CA LEU A 204 13.17 -7.35 -4.43
C LEU A 204 14.45 -7.65 -3.64
N LEU A 205 15.33 -6.65 -3.50
CA LEU A 205 16.58 -6.76 -2.73
C LEU A 205 16.28 -7.06 -1.26
N ALA A 206 15.36 -6.33 -0.64
CA ALA A 206 14.97 -6.56 0.74
C ALA A 206 14.34 -7.96 0.95
N ARG A 207 13.64 -8.49 -0.06
CA ARG A 207 13.11 -9.85 -0.02
C ARG A 207 14.21 -10.91 -0.12
N GLY A 208 15.07 -10.81 -1.12
CA GLY A 208 16.21 -11.72 -1.30
C GLY A 208 17.06 -11.77 -0.02
N TRP A 209 17.26 -10.59 0.58
CA TRP A 209 17.93 -10.44 1.85
C TRP A 209 17.24 -11.12 3.03
N ARG A 210 15.93 -10.94 3.21
CA ARG A 210 15.17 -11.63 4.28
C ARG A 210 15.26 -13.15 4.15
N ARG A 211 15.29 -13.65 2.91
CA ARG A 211 15.43 -15.09 2.65
C ARG A 211 16.83 -15.58 3.03
N GLU A 212 17.87 -14.83 2.70
CA GLU A 212 19.26 -15.22 3.02
C GLU A 212 19.58 -15.07 4.51
N SER A 213 19.07 -14.03 5.17
CA SER A 213 19.26 -13.80 6.62
C SER A 213 18.66 -14.90 7.49
N ARG A 214 17.65 -15.63 6.99
CA ARG A 214 17.08 -16.80 7.71
C ARG A 214 18.00 -18.02 7.74
N HIS A 215 19.04 -18.08 6.89
CA HIS A 215 19.90 -19.25 6.76
C HIS A 215 21.30 -19.07 7.35
N LYS A 216 21.68 -17.88 7.85
CA LYS A 216 23.04 -17.62 8.36
C LYS A 216 23.00 -16.86 9.69
N GLU A 217 22.92 -17.60 10.80
CA GLU A 217 23.15 -17.08 12.16
C GLU A 217 24.65 -16.81 12.46
N GLN A 218 25.58 -17.11 11.55
CA GLN A 218 27.03 -17.05 11.82
C GLN A 218 27.81 -15.93 11.08
N GLY A 219 27.14 -14.94 10.51
CA GLY A 219 27.83 -13.82 9.85
C GLY A 219 28.46 -12.84 10.85
N GLY A 220 29.78 -12.66 10.83
CA GLY A 220 30.49 -11.65 11.63
C GLY A 220 30.20 -10.20 11.21
N VAL A 221 30.60 -9.23 12.04
CA VAL A 221 30.30 -7.78 11.90
C VAL A 221 30.70 -7.19 10.53
N LEU A 222 31.81 -7.65 9.96
CA LEU A 222 32.29 -7.23 8.62
C LEU A 222 31.27 -7.52 7.50
N TRP A 223 30.49 -8.60 7.62
CA TRP A 223 29.46 -8.95 6.64
C TRP A 223 28.29 -7.96 6.64
N TYR A 224 27.94 -7.42 7.82
CA TYR A 224 26.91 -6.39 7.96
C TYR A 224 27.39 -5.03 7.43
N ALA A 225 28.64 -4.66 7.71
CA ALA A 225 29.22 -3.39 7.24
C ALA A 225 29.26 -3.31 5.71
N ALA A 226 29.67 -4.39 5.04
CA ALA A 226 29.73 -4.44 3.57
C ALA A 226 28.37 -4.26 2.88
N LYS A 227 27.26 -4.51 3.58
CA LYS A 227 25.91 -4.48 3.00
C LYS A 227 25.08 -3.28 3.44
N ALA A 228 25.56 -2.48 4.40
CA ALA A 228 24.92 -1.26 4.88
C ALA A 228 24.44 -0.27 3.78
N PRO A 229 25.19 -0.05 2.68
CA PRO A 229 24.73 0.87 1.63
C PRO A 229 23.46 0.38 0.93
N PHE A 230 23.38 -0.93 0.65
CA PHE A 230 22.19 -1.55 0.09
C PHE A 230 21.01 -1.49 1.05
N PHE A 231 21.26 -1.59 2.36
CA PHE A 231 20.21 -1.37 3.36
C PHE A 231 19.64 0.04 3.29
N ILE A 232 20.47 1.08 3.16
CA ILE A 232 19.97 2.46 3.13
C ILE A 232 19.13 2.69 1.88
N VAL A 233 19.62 2.23 0.72
CA VAL A 233 18.92 2.39 -0.57
C VAL A 233 17.61 1.58 -0.61
N ALA A 234 17.57 0.39 -0.02
CA ALA A 234 16.36 -0.45 0.02
C ALA A 234 15.41 -0.10 1.17
N ALA A 235 15.90 0.46 2.27
CA ALA A 235 15.08 0.75 3.46
C ALA A 235 14.04 1.82 3.21
N VAL A 236 14.37 2.87 2.44
CA VAL A 236 13.42 3.93 2.08
C VAL A 236 12.23 3.36 1.28
N PRO A 237 12.44 2.63 0.16
CA PRO A 237 11.34 2.10 -0.61
C PRO A 237 10.53 1.03 0.11
N VAL A 238 11.19 0.18 0.90
CA VAL A 238 10.52 -0.82 1.73
C VAL A 238 9.72 -0.15 2.85
N GLY A 239 10.29 0.86 3.51
CA GLY A 239 9.63 1.64 4.54
C GLY A 239 8.38 2.32 4.00
N LEU A 240 8.48 2.97 2.84
CA LEU A 240 7.33 3.59 2.19
C LEU A 240 6.30 2.54 1.77
N TRP A 241 6.71 1.41 1.19
CA TRP A 241 5.77 0.34 0.83
C TRP A 241 5.05 -0.22 2.05
N VAL A 242 5.76 -0.43 3.15
CA VAL A 242 5.16 -0.87 4.43
C VAL A 242 4.21 0.21 4.96
N ALA A 243 4.59 1.48 4.88
CA ALA A 243 3.73 2.60 5.30
C ALA A 243 2.47 2.71 4.45
N VAL A 244 2.57 2.59 3.11
CA VAL A 244 1.44 2.64 2.19
C VAL A 244 0.56 1.40 2.36
N SER A 245 1.15 0.21 2.40
CA SER A 245 0.38 -1.02 2.57
C SER A 245 -0.35 -1.06 3.92
N ARG A 246 0.31 -0.70 5.03
CA ARG A 246 -0.30 -0.72 6.36
C ARG A 246 -1.15 0.49 6.68
N GLY A 247 -0.77 1.67 6.21
CA GLY A 247 -1.45 2.93 6.49
C GLY A 247 -2.61 3.21 5.55
N LEU A 248 -2.54 2.75 4.29
CA LEU A 248 -3.57 3.02 3.29
C LEU A 248 -4.31 1.74 2.87
N LEU A 249 -3.61 0.70 2.42
CA LEU A 249 -4.28 -0.48 1.85
C LEU A 249 -5.00 -1.31 2.91
N VAL A 250 -4.39 -1.55 4.09
CA VAL A 250 -5.03 -2.32 5.17
C VAL A 250 -6.34 -1.65 5.62
N PRO A 251 -6.37 -0.35 5.98
CA PRO A 251 -7.61 0.32 6.36
C PRO A 251 -8.62 0.37 5.23
N LEU A 252 -8.18 0.55 3.98
CA LEU A 252 -9.07 0.58 2.82
C LEU A 252 -9.75 -0.78 2.57
N VAL A 253 -8.99 -1.87 2.61
CA VAL A 253 -9.53 -3.24 2.46
C VAL A 253 -10.45 -3.59 3.63
N ASN A 254 -10.07 -3.23 4.86
CA ASN A 254 -10.90 -3.44 6.04
C ASN A 254 -12.17 -2.58 6.01
N GLY A 255 -12.07 -1.34 5.51
CA GLY A 255 -13.19 -0.45 5.29
C GLY A 255 -14.15 -1.02 4.26
N LEU A 256 -13.64 -1.47 3.11
CA LEU A 256 -14.43 -2.13 2.07
C LEU A 256 -15.11 -3.40 2.59
N SER A 257 -14.39 -4.25 3.34
CA SER A 257 -14.97 -5.47 3.90
C SER A 257 -16.05 -5.19 4.94
N THR A 258 -15.94 -4.07 5.67
CA THR A 258 -16.96 -3.57 6.59
C THR A 258 -18.17 -3.01 5.84
N ILE A 259 -17.94 -2.29 4.74
CA ILE A 259 -19.01 -1.76 3.87
C ILE A 259 -19.83 -2.91 3.27
N PHE A 260 -19.15 -3.96 2.79
CA PHE A 260 -19.81 -5.13 2.20
C PHE A 260 -20.58 -5.99 3.20
N ASP A 261 -20.26 -5.92 4.50
CA ASP A 261 -20.97 -6.69 5.54
C ASP A 261 -22.33 -6.13 5.93
N ARG A 262 -22.60 -4.88 5.56
CA ARG A 262 -23.81 -4.21 6.01
C ARG A 262 -25.05 -4.95 5.49
N ALA A 263 -26.14 -4.84 6.24
CA ALA A 263 -27.44 -5.35 5.80
C ALA A 263 -27.88 -4.75 4.44
N GLN A 264 -27.36 -3.59 4.05
CA GLN A 264 -27.59 -2.99 2.74
C GLN A 264 -26.27 -2.43 2.19
N PRO A 265 -25.42 -3.27 1.55
CA PRO A 265 -24.11 -2.82 1.06
C PRO A 265 -24.24 -1.86 -0.13
N GLY A 266 -25.35 -1.89 -0.87
CA GLY A 266 -25.57 -1.04 -2.03
C GLY A 266 -25.60 0.47 -1.71
N HIS A 267 -26.19 0.87 -0.58
CA HIS A 267 -26.33 2.30 -0.25
C HIS A 267 -24.99 3.06 -0.14
N PRO A 268 -24.00 2.62 0.67
CA PRO A 268 -22.69 3.27 0.72
C PRO A 268 -21.93 3.19 -0.62
N LEU A 269 -22.09 2.11 -1.39
CA LEU A 269 -21.46 1.98 -2.71
C LEU A 269 -22.01 3.00 -3.71
N ARG A 270 -23.32 3.24 -3.70
CA ARG A 270 -23.97 4.28 -4.51
C ARG A 270 -23.47 5.68 -4.18
N TRP A 271 -23.30 5.99 -2.89
CA TRP A 271 -22.69 7.26 -2.48
C TRP A 271 -21.24 7.38 -2.93
N GLY A 272 -20.45 6.31 -2.80
CA GLY A 272 -19.08 6.28 -3.34
C GLY A 272 -19.04 6.49 -4.85
N ALA A 273 -19.95 5.85 -5.58
CA ALA A 273 -20.11 6.00 -7.02
C ALA A 273 -20.49 7.44 -7.39
N PHE A 274 -21.45 8.02 -6.69
CA PHE A 274 -21.89 9.40 -6.90
C PHE A 274 -20.74 10.39 -6.70
N VAL A 275 -19.97 10.25 -5.61
CA VAL A 275 -18.80 11.10 -5.36
C VAL A 275 -17.75 10.93 -6.45
N LEU A 276 -17.43 9.70 -6.85
CA LEU A 276 -16.50 9.43 -7.95
C LEU A 276 -16.98 10.03 -9.27
N PHE A 277 -18.27 9.92 -9.58
CA PHE A 277 -18.88 10.50 -10.76
C PHE A 277 -18.77 12.01 -10.76
N VAL A 278 -19.12 12.67 -9.65
CA VAL A 278 -19.03 14.13 -9.49
C VAL A 278 -17.59 14.58 -9.68
N ILE A 279 -16.62 13.97 -8.98
CA ILE A 279 -15.20 14.31 -9.14
C ILE A 279 -14.75 14.10 -10.58
N GLY A 280 -15.14 12.99 -11.21
CA GLY A 280 -14.76 12.70 -12.58
C GLY A 280 -15.35 13.69 -13.58
N PHE A 281 -16.60 14.08 -13.39
CA PHE A 281 -17.28 15.10 -14.17
C PHE A 281 -16.64 16.49 -14.03
N GLN A 282 -16.17 16.84 -12.84
CA GLN A 282 -15.47 18.10 -12.63
C GLN A 282 -14.17 18.17 -13.43
N PHE A 283 -13.38 17.08 -13.45
CA PHE A 283 -12.16 17.03 -14.27
C PHE A 283 -12.45 17.00 -15.76
N ASP A 284 -13.53 16.36 -16.18
CA ASP A 284 -13.96 16.30 -17.57
C ASP A 284 -14.39 17.68 -18.08
N LEU A 285 -15.18 18.42 -17.29
CA LEU A 285 -15.59 19.79 -17.62
C LEU A 285 -14.43 20.77 -17.69
N LEU A 286 -13.49 20.72 -16.74
CA LEU A 286 -12.32 21.59 -16.78
C LEU A 286 -11.38 21.29 -17.96
N ALA A 287 -11.48 20.10 -18.56
CA ALA A 287 -10.67 19.68 -19.69
C ALA A 287 -11.35 19.90 -21.06
N SER A 288 -12.65 20.23 -21.08
CA SER A 288 -13.44 20.51 -22.29
C SER A 288 -13.51 22.01 -22.58
#